data_AF-A0A3E2NXG5-F1
#
_entry.id   AF-A0A3E2NXG5-F1
#
_cell.length_a   1.000
_cell.length_b   1.000
_cell.length_c   1.000
_cell.angle_alpha   90.00
_cell.angle_beta   90.00
_cell.angle_gamma   90.00
#
_symmetry.space_group_name_H-M   'P 1'
#
loop_
_entity.id
_entity.type
_entity.pdbx_description
1 polymer ?
#
loop_
_entity_poly.entity_id
_entity_poly.type
_entity_poly.pdbx_seq_one_letter_code
_entity_poly.pdbx_strand_id
1 'polypeptide(L)'
;MKIRIFLAAITICLFSFGCKSRKQLSQEGASNASQNSAGKLIVHMTMKEKFVSSGSALLSFTVINNTNRDLRFCKWETPFEPRIGKYFEIIDGNGNEAVFKGAMARRVMPPPASAYITVAAKSKVTTEINLATNYVLAKTKYKLTYVGSGVSGLQVKNTISFSVAN
;
A
#
# COMPACT_ATOMS: atom_id res chain seq x y z
N MET A 1 -8.21 37.13 -66.37
CA MET A 1 -9.57 37.64 -66.65
C MET A 1 -10.55 36.97 -65.69
N LYS A 2 -11.22 37.79 -64.86
CA LYS A 2 -12.48 37.62 -64.10
C LYS A 2 -12.97 36.21 -63.65
N ILE A 3 -12.99 36.07 -62.32
CA ILE A 3 -13.87 35.30 -61.42
C ILE A 3 -15.21 34.86 -62.02
N ARG A 4 -15.66 33.63 -61.70
CA ARG A 4 -17.04 33.35 -61.23
C ARG A 4 -17.08 32.24 -60.17
N ILE A 5 -17.60 32.61 -59.01
CA ILE A 5 -18.07 31.76 -57.92
C ILE A 5 -19.40 31.13 -58.35
N PHE A 6 -19.59 29.83 -58.08
CA PHE A 6 -20.92 29.22 -57.97
C PHE A 6 -20.98 28.34 -56.72
N LEU A 7 -22.09 28.53 -56.02
CA LEU A 7 -22.45 28.02 -54.70
C LEU A 7 -23.24 26.70 -54.82
N ALA A 8 -23.25 25.95 -53.71
CA ALA A 8 -24.22 24.92 -53.30
C ALA A 8 -23.98 23.47 -53.78
N ALA A 9 -23.80 22.52 -52.85
CA ALA A 9 -24.92 21.87 -52.15
C ALA A 9 -24.42 20.89 -51.06
N ILE A 10 -25.25 20.75 -50.03
CA ILE A 10 -25.11 19.97 -48.80
C ILE A 10 -25.27 18.48 -49.07
N THR A 11 -24.48 17.60 -48.42
CA THR A 11 -24.96 16.25 -48.07
C THR A 11 -24.30 15.74 -46.80
N ILE A 12 -25.09 15.68 -45.73
CA ILE A 12 -24.80 15.02 -44.45
C ILE A 12 -25.00 13.51 -44.67
N CYS A 13 -23.97 12.69 -44.41
CA CYS A 13 -24.12 11.24 -44.27
C CYS A 13 -23.82 10.86 -42.81
N LEU A 14 -24.91 10.56 -42.10
CA LEU A 14 -24.92 9.91 -40.79
C LEU A 14 -24.54 8.43 -40.95
N PHE A 15 -23.35 8.04 -40.49
CA PHE A 15 -22.99 6.62 -40.39
C PHE A 15 -23.33 6.06 -39.00
N SER A 16 -24.51 5.43 -38.96
CA SER A 16 -24.81 4.06 -38.48
C SER A 16 -24.16 3.50 -37.19
N PHE A 17 -25.06 3.22 -36.24
CA PHE A 17 -25.26 1.97 -35.49
C PHE A 17 -24.03 1.24 -34.90
N GLY A 18 -23.75 1.51 -33.63
CA GLY A 18 -23.06 0.58 -32.74
C GLY A 18 -24.05 -0.23 -31.88
N CYS A 19 -24.47 -1.40 -32.36
CA CYS A 19 -25.09 -2.42 -31.51
C CYS A 19 -24.02 -3.10 -30.64
N LYS A 20 -24.09 -2.94 -29.32
CA LYS A 20 -23.54 -3.91 -28.36
C LYS A 20 -24.59 -4.23 -27.31
N SER A 21 -25.38 -5.26 -27.59
CA SER A 21 -26.10 -6.00 -26.56
C SER A 21 -25.14 -7.03 -25.96
N ARG A 22 -24.80 -6.89 -24.67
CA ARG A 22 -24.31 -8.03 -23.86
C ARG A 22 -24.55 -7.80 -22.37
N LYS A 23 -25.62 -8.46 -21.90
CA LYS A 23 -25.93 -8.99 -20.57
C LYS A 23 -25.82 -8.04 -19.37
N GLN A 24 -27.00 -7.56 -18.96
CA GLN A 24 -27.33 -7.29 -17.56
C GLN A 24 -27.27 -8.62 -16.80
N LEU A 25 -26.25 -8.80 -15.98
CA LEU A 25 -26.19 -9.88 -15.00
C LEU A 25 -26.95 -9.43 -13.76
N SER A 26 -28.17 -9.90 -13.61
CA SER A 26 -28.86 -9.95 -12.33
C SER A 26 -28.07 -10.88 -11.42
N GLN A 27 -27.46 -10.35 -10.36
CA GLN A 27 -26.87 -11.17 -9.31
C GLN A 27 -27.42 -10.68 -7.97
N GLU A 28 -28.59 -11.24 -7.61
CA GLU A 28 -28.98 -11.38 -6.21
C GLU A 28 -28.08 -12.43 -5.55
N GLY A 29 -27.67 -12.18 -4.30
CA GLY A 29 -27.18 -13.22 -3.40
C GLY A 29 -25.66 -13.33 -3.24
N ALA A 30 -25.05 -12.29 -2.67
CA ALA A 30 -24.02 -12.34 -1.63
C ALA A 30 -23.22 -11.04 -1.70
N SER A 31 -23.78 -9.98 -1.12
CA SER A 31 -23.03 -8.81 -0.70
C SER A 31 -22.04 -9.26 0.39
N ASN A 32 -20.93 -9.87 -0.02
CA ASN A 32 -19.67 -9.72 0.69
C ASN A 32 -19.22 -8.27 0.50
N ALA A 33 -19.94 -7.40 1.17
CA ALA A 33 -19.45 -6.17 1.73
C ALA A 33 -18.32 -6.53 2.72
N SER A 34 -17.21 -7.10 2.22
CA SER A 34 -15.89 -6.85 2.80
C SER A 34 -15.57 -5.39 2.46
N GLN A 35 -16.38 -4.50 3.05
CA GLN A 35 -16.13 -3.09 3.18
C GLN A 35 -14.69 -2.97 3.64
N ASN A 36 -13.88 -2.35 2.80
CA ASN A 36 -12.46 -2.09 3.01
C ASN A 36 -12.28 -1.22 4.27
N SER A 37 -12.48 -1.84 5.43
CA SER A 37 -12.55 -1.15 6.71
C SER A 37 -11.14 -0.89 7.24
N ALA A 38 -10.13 -1.54 6.64
CA ALA A 38 -8.72 -1.25 6.85
C ALA A 38 -8.37 0.21 6.53
N GLY A 39 -9.11 0.86 5.61
CA GLY A 39 -8.96 2.30 5.34
C GLY A 39 -9.27 3.21 6.53
N LYS A 40 -9.74 2.67 7.67
CA LYS A 40 -9.91 3.41 8.94
C LYS A 40 -8.85 3.04 9.99
N LEU A 41 -8.01 2.05 9.71
CA LEU A 41 -6.90 1.64 10.56
C LEU A 41 -5.68 2.49 10.24
N ILE A 42 -5.11 3.07 11.30
CA ILE A 42 -3.98 4.00 11.20
C ILE A 42 -2.72 3.29 11.65
N VAL A 43 -1.65 3.44 10.88
CA VAL A 43 -0.31 2.99 11.22
C VAL A 43 0.46 4.13 11.87
N HIS A 44 1.04 3.84 13.02
CA HIS A 44 2.06 4.66 13.65
C HIS A 44 3.34 3.83 13.77
N MET A 45 4.39 4.32 13.13
CA MET A 45 5.74 3.76 13.20
C MET A 45 6.58 4.55 14.20
N THR A 46 7.51 3.88 14.89
CA THR A 46 8.45 4.54 15.80
C THR A 46 9.73 3.72 15.90
N MET A 47 10.90 4.33 15.72
CA MET A 47 12.17 3.65 16.06
C MET A 47 12.29 3.56 17.57
N LYS A 48 12.76 2.41 18.08
CA LYS A 48 13.05 2.25 19.52
C LYS A 48 14.11 3.23 19.99
N GLU A 49 15.10 3.49 19.13
CA GLU A 49 16.19 4.41 19.40
C GLU A 49 16.39 5.34 18.20
N LYS A 50 16.79 6.59 18.47
CA LYS A 50 17.05 7.58 17.41
C LYS A 50 18.39 7.34 16.71
N PHE A 51 19.35 6.79 17.44
CA PHE A 51 20.67 6.37 16.96
C PHE A 51 20.73 4.85 17.09
N VAL A 52 20.85 4.17 15.96
CA VAL A 52 20.83 2.70 15.88
C VAL A 52 22.17 2.19 15.38
N SER A 53 22.48 0.91 15.55
CA SER A 53 23.67 0.31 14.93
C SER A 53 23.32 -0.32 13.58
N SER A 54 24.33 -0.51 12.73
CA SER A 54 24.15 -1.16 11.43
C SER A 54 23.63 -2.60 11.52
N GLY A 55 23.80 -3.26 12.68
CA GLY A 55 23.27 -4.60 12.98
C GLY A 55 21.95 -4.63 13.75
N SER A 56 21.52 -3.50 14.34
CA SER A 56 20.30 -3.43 15.16
C SER A 56 19.61 -2.10 14.98
N ALA A 57 18.52 -2.12 14.21
CA ALA A 57 17.65 -0.98 13.96
C ALA A 57 16.19 -1.40 14.20
N LEU A 58 15.78 -1.38 15.48
CA LEU A 58 14.46 -1.83 15.90
C LEU A 58 13.38 -0.78 15.62
N LEU A 59 12.40 -1.17 14.82
CA LEU A 59 11.21 -0.41 14.48
C LEU A 59 9.98 -1.04 15.12
N SER A 60 9.22 -0.24 15.87
CA SER A 60 7.87 -0.57 16.30
C SER A 60 6.87 -0.18 15.21
N PHE A 61 6.00 -1.11 14.84
CA PHE A 61 4.91 -0.90 13.89
C PHE A 61 3.57 -1.16 14.58
N THR A 62 2.79 -0.10 14.79
CA THR A 62 1.52 -0.17 15.52
C THR A 62 0.36 0.16 14.59
N VAL A 63 -0.64 -0.73 14.55
CA VAL A 63 -1.92 -0.52 13.86
C VAL A 63 -2.98 -0.18 14.89
N ILE A 64 -3.66 0.94 14.70
CA ILE A 64 -4.60 1.54 15.65
C ILE A 64 -6.00 1.56 15.06
N ASN A 65 -6.97 1.06 15.83
CA ASN A 65 -8.39 1.16 15.54
C ASN A 65 -9.07 2.19 16.45
N ASN A 66 -9.31 3.39 15.93
CA ASN A 66 -10.01 4.43 16.67
C ASN A 66 -11.54 4.32 16.59
N THR A 67 -12.08 3.34 15.87
CA THR A 67 -13.53 3.19 15.69
C THR A 67 -14.17 2.42 16.84
N ASN A 68 -15.51 2.40 16.87
CA ASN A 68 -16.31 1.68 17.88
C ASN A 68 -16.65 0.24 17.46
N ARG A 69 -15.99 -0.29 16.42
CA ARG A 69 -16.22 -1.64 15.90
C ARG A 69 -14.90 -2.34 15.63
N ASP A 70 -14.93 -3.66 15.64
CA ASP A 70 -13.79 -4.45 15.24
C ASP A 70 -13.54 -4.25 13.75
N LEU A 71 -12.25 -4.06 13.43
CA LEU A 71 -11.77 -3.89 12.07
C LEU A 71 -10.72 -4.96 11.78
N ARG A 72 -10.50 -5.26 10.51
CA ARG A 72 -9.45 -6.19 10.10
C ARG A 72 -8.62 -5.61 8.97
N PHE A 73 -7.35 -6.02 8.90
CA PHE A 73 -6.44 -5.71 7.80
C PHE A 73 -5.74 -6.98 7.32
N CYS A 74 -5.32 -7.00 6.06
CA CYS A 74 -4.48 -8.07 5.53
C CYS A 74 -3.04 -7.87 6.04
N LYS A 75 -2.45 -8.90 6.67
CA LYS A 75 -1.10 -8.83 7.24
C LYS A 75 0.01 -8.98 6.19
N TRP A 76 -0.33 -9.34 4.95
CA TRP A 76 0.61 -9.35 3.85
C TRP A 76 1.17 -7.95 3.60
N GLU A 77 2.44 -7.90 3.23
CA GLU A 77 3.16 -6.64 3.03
C GLU A 77 3.13 -5.76 4.31
N THR A 78 3.15 -6.40 5.48
CA THR A 78 3.30 -5.73 6.78
C THR A 78 4.34 -6.46 7.64
N PRO A 79 4.92 -5.80 8.64
CA PRO A 79 5.78 -6.45 9.63
C PRO A 79 5.10 -7.52 10.51
N PHE A 80 3.76 -7.66 10.46
CA PHE A 80 3.06 -8.76 11.14
C PHE A 80 3.24 -10.11 10.44
N GLU A 81 3.90 -10.12 9.28
CA GLU A 81 4.39 -11.31 8.61
C GLU A 81 5.93 -11.26 8.55
N PRO A 82 6.61 -11.52 9.68
CA PRO A 82 8.04 -11.36 9.75
C PRO A 82 8.73 -12.34 8.79
N ARG A 83 9.71 -11.81 8.04
CA ARG A 83 10.67 -12.49 7.13
C ARG A 83 10.34 -12.51 5.64
N ILE A 84 9.19 -11.99 5.19
CA ILE A 84 8.84 -12.03 3.76
C ILE A 84 8.29 -10.68 3.28
N GLY A 85 8.81 -10.20 2.16
CA GLY A 85 8.33 -9.02 1.45
C GLY A 85 9.10 -7.74 1.77
N LYS A 86 9.11 -6.83 0.79
CA LYS A 86 9.66 -5.47 0.90
C LYS A 86 8.50 -4.49 1.08
N TYR A 87 8.21 -4.14 2.33
CA TYR A 87 7.11 -3.22 2.67
C TYR A 87 7.58 -1.88 3.24
N PHE A 88 8.90 -1.67 3.32
CA PHE A 88 9.50 -0.37 3.58
C PHE A 88 10.35 0.08 2.41
N GLU A 89 10.26 1.37 2.13
CA GLU A 89 11.24 2.12 1.35
C GLU A 89 12.14 2.86 2.35
N ILE A 90 13.46 2.70 2.24
CA ILE A 90 14.44 3.30 3.15
C ILE A 90 15.46 4.07 2.31
N ILE A 91 15.37 5.39 2.32
CA ILE A 91 16.16 6.29 1.46
C ILE A 91 17.24 6.99 2.29
N ASP A 92 18.48 6.97 1.82
CA ASP A 92 19.61 7.67 2.45
C ASP A 92 19.57 9.19 2.21
N GLY A 93 20.48 9.93 2.84
CA GLY A 93 20.59 11.39 2.67
C GLY A 93 20.92 11.85 1.25
N ASN A 94 21.38 10.96 0.37
CA ASN A 94 21.71 11.23 -1.03
C ASN A 94 20.59 10.78 -1.99
N GLY A 95 19.47 10.25 -1.49
CA GLY A 95 18.38 9.76 -2.30
C GLY A 95 18.51 8.30 -2.76
N ASN A 96 19.53 7.56 -2.31
CA ASN A 96 19.69 6.15 -2.67
C ASN A 96 18.88 5.26 -1.72
N GLU A 97 18.21 4.24 -2.27
CA GLU A 97 17.52 3.26 -1.46
C GLU A 97 18.51 2.25 -0.82
N ALA A 98 18.29 1.93 0.45
CA ALA A 98 19.01 0.87 1.13
C ALA A 98 18.76 -0.47 0.44
N VAL A 99 19.82 -1.26 0.25
CA VAL A 99 19.73 -2.56 -0.43
C VAL A 99 18.87 -3.51 0.40
N PHE A 100 17.78 -4.00 -0.20
CA PHE A 100 16.96 -5.05 0.36
C PHE A 100 17.59 -6.43 0.12
N LYS A 101 17.71 -7.22 1.18
CA LYS A 101 18.28 -8.58 1.20
C LYS A 101 17.32 -9.63 1.80
N GLY A 102 16.07 -9.24 2.07
CA GLY A 102 15.06 -10.14 2.61
C GLY A 102 14.47 -11.09 1.56
N ALA A 103 13.75 -12.12 2.02
CA ALA A 103 13.03 -13.01 1.13
C ALA A 103 11.81 -12.34 0.51
N MET A 104 11.51 -12.66 -0.75
CA MET A 104 10.29 -12.25 -1.46
C MET A 104 9.42 -13.48 -1.71
N ALA A 105 8.11 -13.37 -1.52
CA ALA A 105 7.17 -14.42 -1.87
C ALA A 105 6.14 -13.94 -2.88
N ARG A 106 5.73 -14.85 -3.77
CA ARG A 106 4.56 -14.66 -4.63
C ARG A 106 3.30 -14.99 -3.84
N ARG A 107 2.23 -14.22 -4.04
CA ARG A 107 0.94 -14.40 -3.38
C ARG A 107 -0.10 -14.89 -4.38
N VAL A 108 -0.99 -15.76 -3.93
CA VAL A 108 -2.18 -16.15 -4.68
C VAL A 108 -3.33 -15.29 -4.19
N MET A 109 -4.08 -14.69 -5.12
CA MET A 109 -5.24 -13.87 -4.82
C MET A 109 -6.54 -14.69 -4.98
N PRO A 110 -7.57 -14.43 -4.14
CA PRO A 110 -7.59 -13.48 -3.02
C PRO A 110 -6.83 -14.00 -1.78
N PRO A 111 -6.45 -13.12 -0.83
CA PRO A 111 -5.85 -13.56 0.43
C PRO A 111 -6.80 -14.49 1.20
N PRO A 112 -6.30 -15.59 1.78
CA PRO A 112 -7.12 -16.48 2.60
C PRO A 112 -7.51 -15.77 3.91
N ALA A 113 -8.54 -16.28 4.60
CA ALA A 113 -9.01 -15.70 5.87
C ALA A 113 -7.89 -15.59 6.93
N SER A 114 -6.95 -16.54 6.97
CA SER A 114 -5.79 -16.55 7.88
C SER A 114 -4.77 -15.43 7.62
N ALA A 115 -4.87 -14.74 6.48
CA ALA A 115 -4.06 -13.58 6.16
C ALA A 115 -4.55 -12.30 6.84
N TYR A 116 -5.70 -12.32 7.53
CA TYR A 116 -6.25 -11.14 8.17
C TYR A 116 -5.98 -11.12 9.68
N ILE A 117 -5.73 -9.92 10.21
CA ILE A 117 -5.64 -9.66 11.65
C ILE A 117 -6.81 -8.76 12.03
N THR A 118 -7.51 -9.14 13.10
CA THR A 118 -8.55 -8.31 13.71
C THR A 118 -7.92 -7.38 14.75
N VAL A 119 -8.29 -6.10 14.69
CA VAL A 119 -7.99 -5.08 15.68
C VAL A 119 -9.30 -4.68 16.33
N ALA A 120 -9.44 -5.02 17.61
CA ALA A 120 -10.65 -4.72 18.36
C ALA A 120 -10.98 -3.22 18.37
N ALA A 121 -12.25 -2.87 18.55
CA ALA A 121 -12.70 -1.49 18.74
C ALA A 121 -11.83 -0.77 19.80
N LYS A 122 -11.47 0.49 19.53
CA LYS A 122 -10.64 1.32 20.43
C LYS A 122 -9.30 0.71 20.87
N SER A 123 -8.81 -0.27 20.11
CA SER A 123 -7.59 -1.01 20.46
C SER A 123 -6.49 -0.81 19.42
N LYS A 124 -5.34 -1.44 19.68
CA LYS A 124 -4.18 -1.45 18.81
C LYS A 124 -3.49 -2.81 18.86
N VAL A 125 -2.82 -3.14 17.77
CA VAL A 125 -1.88 -4.26 17.70
C VAL A 125 -0.51 -3.73 17.30
N THR A 126 0.53 -4.29 17.89
CA THR A 126 1.91 -3.85 17.67
C THR A 126 2.80 -5.05 17.36
N THR A 127 3.75 -4.83 16.48
CA THR A 127 4.87 -5.76 16.22
C THR A 127 6.17 -4.97 16.16
N GLU A 128 7.28 -5.66 16.35
CA GLU A 128 8.62 -5.10 16.30
C GLU A 128 9.45 -5.84 15.25
N ILE A 129 10.26 -5.09 14.52
CA ILE A 129 11.14 -5.63 13.49
C ILE A 129 12.51 -4.96 13.54
N ASN A 130 13.56 -5.76 13.44
CA ASN A 130 14.90 -5.26 13.17
C ASN A 130 15.06 -5.04 11.65
N LEU A 131 15.19 -3.78 11.22
CA LEU A 131 15.38 -3.44 9.81
C LEU A 131 16.69 -4.02 9.24
N ALA A 132 17.74 -4.10 10.05
CA ALA A 132 19.05 -4.62 9.64
C ALA A 132 19.03 -6.10 9.23
N THR A 133 17.98 -6.85 9.62
CA THR A 133 17.74 -8.22 9.17
C THR A 133 17.52 -8.29 7.65
N ASN A 134 16.79 -7.32 7.09
CA ASN A 134 16.35 -7.35 5.67
C ASN A 134 16.93 -6.21 4.83
N TYR A 135 17.60 -5.23 5.43
CA TYR A 135 18.18 -4.09 4.73
C TYR A 135 19.66 -3.92 5.09
N VAL A 136 20.46 -3.45 4.13
CA VAL A 136 21.85 -3.05 4.36
C VAL A 136 21.87 -1.55 4.71
N LEU A 137 22.19 -1.24 5.97
CA LEU A 137 22.21 0.12 6.50
C LEU A 137 23.65 0.66 6.59
N ALA A 138 24.24 0.97 5.43
CA ALA A 138 25.65 1.38 5.31
C ALA A 138 25.89 2.90 5.40
N LYS A 139 24.83 3.72 5.49
CA LYS A 139 24.90 5.18 5.54
C LYS A 139 24.45 5.69 6.91
N THR A 140 24.81 6.93 7.23
CA THR A 140 24.60 7.50 8.57
C THR A 140 23.19 8.02 8.82
N LYS A 141 22.41 8.33 7.78
CA LYS A 141 21.06 8.91 7.90
C LYS A 141 20.12 8.29 6.89
N TYR A 142 18.91 7.98 7.35
CA TYR A 142 17.86 7.40 6.54
C TYR A 142 16.49 8.00 6.83
N LYS A 143 15.64 7.99 5.80
CA LYS A 143 14.20 8.22 5.86
C LYS A 143 13.49 6.92 5.49
N LEU A 144 12.58 6.46 6.34
CA LEU A 144 11.78 5.25 6.15
C LEU A 144 10.31 5.60 5.91
N THR A 145 9.75 4.98 4.87
CA THR A 145 8.34 5.06 4.48
C THR A 145 7.75 3.65 4.39
N TYR A 146 6.53 3.46 4.87
CA TYR A 146 5.78 2.22 4.63
C TYR A 146 5.05 2.27 3.29
N VAL A 147 5.27 1.26 2.45
CA VAL A 147 4.76 1.20 1.07
C VAL A 147 3.82 0.00 0.80
N GLY A 148 3.60 -0.87 1.78
CA GLY A 148 2.73 -2.06 1.65
C GLY A 148 1.22 -1.79 1.79
N SER A 149 0.77 -0.54 1.67
CA SER A 149 -0.61 -0.14 1.95
C SER A 149 -1.64 -0.69 0.95
N GLY A 150 -1.22 -1.09 -0.26
CA GLY A 150 -2.11 -1.54 -1.32
C GLY A 150 -2.95 -2.76 -0.92
N VAL A 151 -2.30 -3.83 -0.43
CA VAL A 151 -2.99 -5.07 -0.03
C VAL A 151 -3.52 -4.98 1.41
N SER A 152 -2.78 -4.33 2.31
CA SER A 152 -3.17 -4.24 3.72
C SER A 152 -4.34 -3.29 3.95
N GLY A 153 -4.51 -2.27 3.09
CA GLY A 153 -5.50 -1.21 3.21
C GLY A 153 -5.20 -0.22 4.34
N LEU A 154 -4.03 -0.30 4.98
CA LEU A 154 -3.65 0.51 6.13
C LEU A 154 -3.30 1.95 5.73
N GLN A 155 -3.75 2.93 6.54
CA GLN A 155 -3.40 4.34 6.35
C GLN A 155 -2.16 4.73 7.15
N VAL A 156 -1.15 5.27 6.49
CA VAL A 156 0.11 5.68 7.14
C VAL A 156 0.01 7.10 7.66
N LYS A 157 0.35 7.31 8.93
CA LYS A 157 0.34 8.66 9.53
C LYS A 157 1.69 9.36 9.42
N ASN A 158 2.79 8.62 9.42
CA ASN A 158 4.12 9.20 9.55
C ASN A 158 5.19 8.52 8.70
N THR A 159 6.20 9.32 8.39
CA THR A 159 7.53 8.89 7.93
C THR A 159 8.47 8.91 9.12
N ILE A 160 9.49 8.05 9.11
CA ILE A 160 10.52 7.99 10.15
C ILE A 160 11.85 8.50 9.60
N SER A 161 12.57 9.30 10.39
CA SER A 161 13.98 9.62 10.14
C SER A 161 14.82 9.05 11.27
N PHE A 162 15.93 8.40 10.94
CA PHE A 162 16.83 7.80 11.93
C PHE A 162 18.29 7.86 11.48
N SER A 163 19.20 7.74 12.45
CA SER A 163 20.64 7.77 12.20
C SER A 163 21.28 6.44 12.58
N VAL A 164 22.26 6.01 11.79
CA VAL A 164 23.06 4.81 12.07
C VAL A 164 24.42 5.25 12.58
N ALA A 165 24.82 4.71 13.73
CA ALA A 165 26.18 4.80 14.25
C ALA A 165 27.06 3.84 13.44
N ASN A 166 28.05 4.41 12.76
CA ASN A 166 29.09 3.68 12.04
C ASN A 166 30.34 3.56 12.90
#